data_AF-A0A6B0XPE9-F1
#
_entry.id   AF-A0A6B0XPE9-F1
#
_cell.length_a   1.000
_cell.length_b   1.000
_cell.length_c   1.000
_cell.angle_alpha   90.00
_cell.angle_beta   90.00
_cell.angle_gamma   90.00
#
_symmetry.space_group_name_H-M   'P 1'
#
loop_
_entity.id
_entity.type
_entity.pdbx_description
1 polymer ?
#
loop_
_entity_poly.entity_id
_entity_poly.type
_entity_poly.pdbx_seq_one_letter_code
_entity_poly.pdbx_strand_id
1 'polypeptide(L)'
;MAERVLVTGGAGFIGSHTCVELLGAGWDVTVIDDLSNSSPEALRRVEELAGRRLRFVEGDVLDEAALERAFGDGGCEAVIHFAAKKAVGESCADPLGYYRTNVAGTISLLRTMRRHDVRRLVFSSSATVYGDPGPGACPLAENAPLRPSNPYGHTKLCVERMLRDLAASEEGWRILSLRYFNPAGAHPSGRIGEDPRGLPENLLPGAMQVAVGRLPQLRVFGTDYPTRDGTAIRDYLHVVDVATGHLRALDHLPAIEGCAEYNLGTGRGVTVFEVLEAVRRASDQEIPTVLEGRRQGDATEVWADPALAGRDLDWTAERGLDDICVDAWRWQSANPEGFGS
;
A
#
# COMPACT_ATOMS: atom_id res chain seq x y z
N MET A 1 3.98 1.19 29.78
CA MET A 1 3.21 2.13 28.93
C MET A 1 3.00 1.44 27.59
N ALA A 2 1.89 1.70 26.90
CA ALA A 2 1.72 1.18 25.55
C ALA A 2 2.79 1.81 24.64
N GLU A 3 3.39 1.02 23.75
CA GLU A 3 4.30 1.54 22.73
C GLU A 3 3.49 2.38 21.74
N ARG A 4 4.05 3.52 21.32
CA ARG A 4 3.46 4.45 20.36
C ARG A 4 4.06 4.29 18.98
N VAL A 5 3.20 4.40 18.00
CA VAL A 5 3.57 4.38 16.59
C VAL A 5 2.98 5.59 15.88
N LEU A 6 3.80 6.26 15.08
CA LEU A 6 3.34 7.28 14.16
C LEU A 6 3.08 6.63 12.79
N VAL A 7 1.87 6.77 12.28
CA VAL A 7 1.45 6.27 10.97
C VAL A 7 1.17 7.46 10.06
N THR A 8 2.05 7.72 9.10
CA THR A 8 1.77 8.74 8.08
C THR A 8 0.91 8.13 6.98
N GLY A 9 -0.07 8.87 6.44
CA GLY A 9 -1.00 8.33 5.46
C GLY A 9 -1.99 7.32 6.06
N GLY A 10 -2.22 7.41 7.38
CA GLY A 10 -3.01 6.44 8.14
C GLY A 10 -4.52 6.46 7.83
N ALA A 11 -5.04 7.51 7.20
CA ALA A 11 -6.43 7.55 6.74
C ALA A 11 -6.61 6.89 5.36
N GLY A 12 -5.52 6.60 4.65
CA GLY A 12 -5.54 5.93 3.35
C GLY A 12 -5.94 4.46 3.42
N PHE A 13 -6.03 3.81 2.25
CA PHE A 13 -6.48 2.42 2.13
C PHE A 13 -5.68 1.44 3.01
N ILE A 14 -4.37 1.30 2.78
CA ILE A 14 -3.53 0.37 3.56
C ILE A 14 -3.32 0.88 4.99
N GLY A 15 -3.16 2.20 5.15
CA GLY A 15 -2.94 2.84 6.43
C GLY A 15 -4.07 2.58 7.43
N SER A 16 -5.32 2.70 7.00
CA SER A 16 -6.49 2.48 7.87
C SER A 16 -6.60 1.04 8.36
N HIS A 17 -6.38 0.06 7.47
CA HIS A 17 -6.35 -1.36 7.86
C HIS A 17 -5.20 -1.64 8.84
N THR A 18 -4.03 -1.07 8.58
CA THR A 18 -2.88 -1.19 9.49
C THR A 18 -3.16 -0.56 10.85
N CYS A 19 -3.88 0.57 10.90
CA CYS A 19 -4.28 1.19 12.17
C CYS A 19 -5.24 0.31 12.98
N VAL A 20 -6.17 -0.42 12.33
CA VAL A 20 -7.04 -1.40 13.03
C VAL A 20 -6.18 -2.47 13.69
N GLU A 21 -5.25 -3.06 12.94
CA GLU A 21 -4.37 -4.13 13.45
C GLU A 21 -3.44 -3.63 14.57
N LEU A 22 -2.87 -2.43 14.44
CA LEU A 22 -2.03 -1.80 15.48
C LEU A 22 -2.81 -1.56 16.78
N LEU A 23 -4.00 -0.98 16.68
CA LEU A 23 -4.86 -0.76 17.84
C LEU A 23 -5.31 -2.10 18.44
N GLY A 24 -5.61 -3.12 17.64
CA GLY A 24 -5.90 -4.47 18.11
C GLY A 24 -4.74 -5.10 18.87
N ALA A 25 -3.50 -4.84 18.43
CA ALA A 25 -2.27 -5.35 19.04
C ALA A 25 -1.80 -4.56 20.30
N GLY A 26 -2.53 -3.53 20.73
CA GLY A 26 -2.21 -2.80 21.96
C GLY A 26 -1.41 -1.51 21.76
N TRP A 27 -0.98 -1.18 20.54
CA TRP A 27 -0.26 0.06 20.24
C TRP A 27 -1.11 1.31 20.51
N ASP A 28 -0.46 2.41 20.87
CA ASP A 28 -1.05 3.75 20.86
C ASP A 28 -0.69 4.43 19.53
N VAL A 29 -1.70 4.76 18.74
CA VAL A 29 -1.52 5.15 17.33
C VAL A 29 -1.72 6.65 17.18
N THR A 30 -0.72 7.32 16.62
CA THR A 30 -0.88 8.68 16.07
C THR A 30 -0.86 8.62 14.55
N VAL A 31 -1.85 9.23 13.91
CA VAL A 31 -1.95 9.36 12.45
C VAL A 31 -1.65 10.80 12.04
N ILE A 32 -0.84 10.95 10.99
CA ILE A 32 -0.76 12.20 10.21
C ILE A 32 -1.19 11.93 8.77
N ASP A 33 -2.15 12.71 8.26
CA ASP A 33 -2.68 12.57 6.91
C ASP A 33 -3.16 13.95 6.43
N ASP A 34 -2.94 14.27 5.15
CA ASP A 34 -3.38 15.54 4.54
C ASP A 34 -4.78 15.43 3.94
N LEU A 35 -5.40 14.24 3.99
CA LEU A 35 -6.71 13.96 3.44
C LEU A 35 -6.79 14.22 1.93
N SER A 36 -5.68 14.20 1.19
CA SER A 36 -5.68 14.46 -0.25
C SER A 36 -6.34 13.33 -1.05
N ASN A 37 -6.23 12.08 -0.58
CA ASN A 37 -6.82 10.88 -1.21
C ASN A 37 -7.40 9.90 -0.17
N SER A 38 -8.01 10.45 0.88
CA SER A 38 -8.61 9.70 1.98
C SER A 38 -9.80 10.50 2.57
N SER A 39 -10.42 9.95 3.61
CA SER A 39 -11.54 10.58 4.34
C SER A 39 -11.33 10.47 5.85
N PRO A 40 -11.64 11.51 6.64
CA PRO A 40 -11.57 11.42 8.11
C PRO A 40 -12.55 10.37 8.66
N GLU A 41 -13.63 10.06 7.93
CA GLU A 41 -14.57 8.99 8.25
C GLU A 41 -13.89 7.63 8.34
N ALA A 42 -12.84 7.39 7.53
CA ALA A 42 -12.07 6.15 7.61
C ALA A 42 -11.47 5.97 9.02
N LEU A 43 -10.92 7.03 9.61
CA LEU A 43 -10.35 6.98 10.96
C LEU A 43 -11.41 6.77 12.04
N ARG A 44 -12.59 7.40 11.90
CA ARG A 44 -13.72 7.16 12.80
C ARG A 44 -14.11 5.68 12.82
N ARG A 45 -14.17 5.05 11.65
CA ARG A 45 -14.49 3.62 11.52
C ARG A 45 -13.36 2.72 11.99
N VAL A 46 -12.09 3.14 11.86
CA VAL A 46 -10.95 2.45 12.49
C VAL A 46 -11.13 2.39 14.01
N GLU A 47 -11.48 3.51 14.65
CA GLU A 47 -11.71 3.55 16.10
C GLU A 47 -12.90 2.67 16.53
N GLU A 48 -13.98 2.65 15.73
CA GLU A 48 -15.13 1.76 15.96
C GLU A 48 -14.72 0.29 15.90
N LEU A 49 -13.96 -0.11 14.87
CA LEU A 49 -13.55 -1.49 14.65
C LEU A 49 -12.58 -1.98 15.73
N ALA A 50 -11.64 -1.12 16.15
CA ALA A 50 -10.66 -1.47 17.15
C ALA A 50 -11.15 -1.31 18.59
N GLY A 51 -12.27 -0.61 18.81
CA GLY A 51 -12.76 -0.26 20.15
C GLY A 51 -11.80 0.63 20.95
N ARG A 52 -10.85 1.29 20.26
CA ARG A 52 -9.79 2.13 20.85
C ARG A 52 -9.62 3.37 19.99
N ARG A 53 -9.30 4.49 20.66
CA ARG A 53 -9.06 5.77 19.97
C ARG A 53 -7.65 5.86 19.43
N LEU A 54 -7.49 6.68 18.40
CA LEU A 54 -6.20 7.12 17.89
C LEU A 54 -6.09 8.65 17.97
N ARG A 55 -4.87 9.17 17.91
CA ARG A 55 -4.63 10.60 17.77
C ARG A 55 -4.53 10.94 16.29
N PHE A 56 -5.29 11.92 15.81
CA PHE A 56 -5.19 12.38 14.43
C PHE A 56 -4.61 13.80 14.36
N VAL A 57 -3.65 14.00 13.45
CA VAL A 57 -3.10 15.30 13.07
C VAL A 57 -3.31 15.48 11.58
N GLU A 58 -4.20 16.39 11.20
CA GLU A 58 -4.33 16.78 9.80
C GLU A 58 -3.11 17.60 9.37
N GLY A 59 -2.43 17.16 8.32
CA GLY A 59 -1.25 17.85 7.81
C GLY A 59 -0.46 17.05 6.77
N ASP A 60 0.29 17.79 5.96
CA ASP A 60 1.20 17.25 4.93
C ASP A 60 2.54 16.85 5.57
N VAL A 61 3.13 15.75 5.12
CA VAL A 61 4.49 15.34 5.51
C VAL A 61 5.57 16.33 5.06
N LEU A 62 5.26 17.24 4.13
CA LEU A 62 6.10 18.38 3.76
C LEU A 62 6.04 19.53 4.77
N ASP A 63 5.03 19.56 5.65
CA ASP A 63 4.91 20.55 6.72
C ASP A 63 5.65 20.07 7.97
N GLU A 64 6.86 20.60 8.17
CA GLU A 64 7.67 20.29 9.35
C GLU A 64 6.95 20.63 10.66
N ALA A 65 6.09 21.65 10.71
CA ALA A 65 5.34 21.99 11.90
C ALA A 65 4.20 20.98 12.15
N ALA A 66 3.58 20.43 11.11
CA ALA A 66 2.62 19.34 11.25
C ALA A 66 3.28 18.06 11.75
N LEU A 67 4.45 17.71 11.21
CA LEU A 67 5.25 16.59 11.69
C LEU A 67 5.63 16.78 13.17
N GLU A 68 6.12 17.96 13.57
CA GLU A 68 6.41 18.25 14.98
C GLU A 68 5.20 18.05 15.89
N ARG A 69 4.01 18.51 15.47
CA ARG A 69 2.77 18.25 16.23
C ARG A 69 2.46 16.75 16.32
N ALA A 70 2.69 16.00 15.25
CA ALA A 70 2.42 14.56 15.19
C ALA A 70 3.34 13.77 16.13
N PHE A 71 4.63 14.07 16.18
CA PHE A 71 5.54 13.49 17.17
C PHE A 71 5.15 13.91 18.60
N GLY A 72 4.86 15.20 18.80
CA GLY A 72 4.50 15.77 20.10
C GLY A 72 5.57 15.60 21.18
N ASP A 73 5.28 16.05 22.40
CA ASP A 73 6.25 16.02 23.52
C ASP A 73 6.60 14.60 23.99
N GLY A 74 5.79 13.64 23.60
CA GLY A 74 5.94 12.25 23.98
C GLY A 74 6.80 11.43 23.01
N GLY A 75 6.95 11.85 21.75
CA GLY A 75 7.59 11.05 20.71
C GLY A 75 6.84 9.74 20.39
N CYS A 76 7.50 8.88 19.61
CA CYS A 76 7.03 7.53 19.29
C CYS A 76 8.22 6.56 19.21
N GLU A 77 7.94 5.27 19.29
CA GLU A 77 8.94 4.21 19.29
C GLU A 77 9.30 3.80 17.85
N ALA A 78 8.36 3.95 16.92
CA ALA A 78 8.54 3.66 15.50
C ALA A 78 7.60 4.49 14.61
N VAL A 79 7.96 4.56 13.33
CA VAL A 79 7.15 5.19 12.29
C VAL A 79 6.78 4.15 11.22
N ILE A 80 5.53 4.15 10.76
CA ILE A 80 5.12 3.51 9.51
C ILE A 80 4.76 4.60 8.49
N HIS A 81 5.45 4.59 7.35
CA HIS A 81 5.36 5.67 6.35
C HIS A 81 4.59 5.24 5.09
N PHE A 82 3.25 5.42 5.10
CA PHE A 82 2.40 5.19 3.92
C PHE A 82 2.21 6.44 3.05
N ALA A 83 2.33 7.64 3.64
CA ALA A 83 2.03 8.91 2.96
C ALA A 83 2.86 9.08 1.67
N ALA A 84 2.21 8.96 0.53
CA ALA A 84 2.78 9.10 -0.80
C ALA A 84 1.67 9.25 -1.84
N LYS A 85 1.96 9.94 -2.95
CA LYS A 85 1.20 9.77 -4.18
C LYS A 85 1.51 8.40 -4.79
N LYS A 86 0.49 7.70 -5.31
CA LYS A 86 0.59 6.29 -5.74
C LYS A 86 0.12 5.95 -7.16
N ALA A 87 -0.54 6.87 -7.85
CA ALA A 87 -1.12 6.62 -9.17
C ALA A 87 -0.03 6.63 -10.26
N VAL A 88 0.16 5.49 -10.93
CA VAL A 88 1.20 5.37 -11.98
C VAL A 88 0.90 6.30 -13.14
N GLY A 89 -0.37 6.39 -13.56
CA GLY A 89 -0.79 7.25 -14.68
C GLY A 89 -0.56 8.73 -14.38
N GLU A 90 -1.05 9.19 -13.23
CA GLU A 90 -0.83 10.56 -12.75
C GLU A 90 0.68 10.87 -12.62
N SER A 91 1.51 9.93 -12.15
CA SER A 91 2.95 10.16 -12.00
C SER A 91 3.66 10.49 -13.30
N CYS A 92 3.21 9.91 -14.42
CA CYS A 92 3.73 10.22 -15.75
C CYS A 92 3.30 11.63 -16.22
N ALA A 93 2.13 12.10 -15.78
CA ALA A 93 1.62 13.43 -16.10
C ALA A 93 2.19 14.55 -15.20
N ASP A 94 2.40 14.26 -13.91
CA ASP A 94 2.98 15.18 -12.91
C ASP A 94 4.18 14.55 -12.18
N PRO A 95 5.32 14.35 -12.86
CA PRO A 95 6.48 13.72 -12.22
C PRO A 95 7.02 14.57 -11.06
N LEU A 96 7.03 15.90 -11.18
CA LEU A 96 7.59 16.79 -10.15
C LEU A 96 6.77 16.76 -8.86
N GLY A 97 5.43 16.72 -8.93
CA GLY A 97 4.59 16.55 -7.75
C GLY A 97 4.80 15.22 -7.04
N TYR A 98 5.07 14.14 -7.78
CA TYR A 98 5.43 12.84 -7.22
C TYR A 98 6.79 12.87 -6.50
N TYR A 99 7.83 13.45 -7.11
CA TYR A 99 9.13 13.59 -6.44
C TYR A 99 9.05 14.49 -5.21
N ARG A 100 8.31 15.60 -5.29
CA ARG A 100 8.09 16.50 -4.15
C ARG A 100 7.45 15.75 -2.99
N THR A 101 6.31 15.10 -3.22
CA THR A 101 5.57 14.41 -2.16
C THR A 101 6.34 13.20 -1.63
N ASN A 102 6.75 12.30 -2.53
CA ASN A 102 7.27 11.00 -2.12
C ASN A 102 8.72 11.10 -1.62
N VAL A 103 9.58 11.89 -2.27
CA VAL A 103 11.00 12.00 -1.89
C VAL A 103 11.20 13.11 -0.86
N ALA A 104 10.79 14.35 -1.16
CA ALA A 104 11.01 15.46 -0.23
C ALA A 104 10.13 15.36 1.03
N GLY A 105 8.93 14.78 0.95
CA GLY A 105 8.13 14.43 2.12
C GLY A 105 8.82 13.41 3.02
N THR A 106 9.41 12.35 2.43
CA THR A 106 10.21 11.39 3.20
C THR A 106 11.43 12.06 3.87
N ILE A 107 12.12 12.98 3.17
CA ILE A 107 13.24 13.73 3.76
C ILE A 107 12.78 14.53 4.99
N SER A 108 11.63 15.20 4.90
CA SER A 108 11.08 16.01 6.00
C SER A 108 10.72 15.13 7.20
N LEU A 109 10.13 13.96 6.95
CA LEU A 109 9.86 12.95 7.97
C LEU A 109 11.15 12.48 8.64
N LEU A 110 12.16 12.04 7.87
CA LEU A 110 13.43 11.52 8.40
C LEU A 110 14.20 12.56 9.22
N ARG A 111 14.16 13.84 8.82
CA ARG A 111 14.73 14.94 9.61
C ARG A 111 14.02 15.11 10.95
N THR A 112 12.69 14.98 10.96
CA THR A 112 11.91 15.07 12.20
C THR A 112 12.15 13.87 13.10
N MET A 113 12.15 12.66 12.53
CA MET A 113 12.56 11.43 13.21
C MET A 113 13.92 11.59 13.90
N ARG A 114 14.93 12.11 13.19
CA ARG A 114 16.26 12.36 13.76
C ARG A 114 16.24 13.37 14.92
N ARG A 115 15.45 14.44 14.83
CA ARG A 115 15.33 15.45 15.90
C ARG A 115 14.70 14.89 17.18
N HIS A 116 13.80 13.91 17.04
CA HIS A 116 13.13 13.21 18.14
C HIS A 116 13.85 11.91 18.56
N ASP A 117 15.04 11.65 18.01
CA ASP A 117 15.82 10.40 18.20
C ASP A 117 15.02 9.11 17.93
N VAL A 118 14.07 9.17 16.99
CA VAL A 118 13.31 8.02 16.51
C VAL A 118 14.01 7.43 15.30
N ARG A 119 14.52 6.20 15.40
CA ARG A 119 15.35 5.57 14.36
C ARG A 119 14.76 4.26 13.80
N ARG A 120 13.49 3.97 14.10
CA ARG A 120 12.77 2.77 13.68
C ARG A 120 11.72 3.13 12.63
N LEU A 121 11.85 2.58 11.41
CA LEU A 121 11.00 2.91 10.28
C LEU A 121 10.55 1.66 9.52
N VAL A 122 9.25 1.51 9.34
CA VAL A 122 8.69 0.65 8.27
C VAL A 122 8.31 1.56 7.10
N PHE A 123 8.98 1.38 5.97
CA PHE A 123 8.72 2.14 4.76
C PHE A 123 7.86 1.35 3.79
N SER A 124 6.79 1.98 3.30
CA SER A 124 5.93 1.42 2.29
C SER A 124 6.57 1.56 0.89
N SER A 125 7.34 0.55 0.47
CA SER A 125 7.88 0.46 -0.90
C SER A 125 6.86 -0.18 -1.85
N SER A 126 7.29 -0.65 -3.02
CA SER A 126 6.38 -1.15 -4.06
C SER A 126 7.09 -2.08 -5.02
N ALA A 127 6.41 -3.11 -5.53
CA ALA A 127 6.93 -3.95 -6.61
C ALA A 127 7.30 -3.15 -7.90
N THR A 128 6.82 -1.91 -8.05
CA THR A 128 7.21 -1.02 -9.15
C THR A 128 8.71 -0.72 -9.21
N VAL A 129 9.46 -0.92 -8.12
CA VAL A 129 10.93 -0.79 -8.13
C VAL A 129 11.61 -1.82 -9.03
N TYR A 130 10.95 -2.95 -9.31
CA TYR A 130 11.46 -3.98 -10.22
C TYR A 130 11.25 -3.63 -11.70
N GLY A 131 10.23 -2.83 -12.02
CA GLY A 131 9.86 -2.50 -13.40
C GLY A 131 9.16 -3.65 -14.13
N ASP A 132 9.45 -3.80 -15.43
CA ASP A 132 9.09 -5.00 -16.19
C ASP A 132 10.32 -5.93 -16.22
N PRO A 133 10.30 -7.04 -15.46
CA PRO A 133 11.43 -7.94 -15.36
C PRO A 133 11.58 -8.82 -16.63
N GLY A 134 10.58 -8.82 -17.52
CA GLY A 134 10.52 -9.65 -18.71
C GLY A 134 9.96 -11.06 -18.46
N PRO A 135 9.65 -11.81 -19.54
CA PRO A 135 9.04 -13.13 -19.44
C PRO A 135 9.91 -14.15 -18.70
N GLY A 136 9.30 -14.93 -17.82
CA GLY A 136 9.96 -16.02 -17.09
C GLY A 136 10.83 -15.57 -15.92
N ALA A 137 10.80 -14.28 -15.56
CA ALA A 137 11.57 -13.73 -14.45
C ALA A 137 10.87 -13.86 -13.10
N CYS A 138 9.55 -14.07 -13.08
CA CYS A 138 8.80 -14.24 -11.84
C CYS A 138 8.75 -15.72 -11.41
N PRO A 139 8.68 -16.02 -10.08
CA PRO A 139 8.51 -15.09 -8.97
C PRO A 139 9.75 -14.22 -8.69
N LEU A 140 9.53 -12.97 -8.26
CA LEU A 140 10.60 -12.01 -7.98
C LEU A 140 11.07 -12.09 -6.53
N ALA A 141 12.33 -12.45 -6.32
CA ALA A 141 13.01 -12.33 -5.02
C ALA A 141 13.53 -10.90 -4.77
N GLU A 142 13.92 -10.60 -3.53
CA GLU A 142 14.37 -9.27 -3.11
C GLU A 142 15.68 -8.82 -3.80
N ASN A 143 16.49 -9.78 -4.24
CA ASN A 143 17.72 -9.56 -4.99
C ASN A 143 17.52 -9.38 -6.50
N ALA A 144 16.29 -9.43 -7.01
CA ALA A 144 16.01 -9.20 -8.41
C ALA A 144 16.42 -7.77 -8.84
N PRO A 145 16.82 -7.55 -10.10
CA PRO A 145 17.24 -6.23 -10.58
C PRO A 145 16.17 -5.15 -10.41
N LEU A 146 16.57 -3.97 -9.93
CA LEU A 146 15.68 -2.83 -9.72
C LEU A 146 15.72 -1.89 -10.94
N ARG A 147 14.64 -1.86 -11.73
CA ARG A 147 14.55 -1.12 -13.01
C ARG A 147 13.17 -0.45 -13.20
N PRO A 148 12.77 0.48 -12.33
CA PRO A 148 11.46 1.13 -12.44
C PRO A 148 11.27 1.81 -13.80
N SER A 149 10.05 1.75 -14.32
CA SER A 149 9.68 2.23 -15.67
C SER A 149 8.82 3.49 -15.68
N ASN A 150 8.48 4.04 -14.52
CA ASN A 150 7.60 5.20 -14.36
C ASN A 150 8.03 6.08 -13.17
N PRO A 151 7.64 7.38 -13.14
CA PRO A 151 8.05 8.30 -12.08
C PRO A 151 7.70 7.83 -10.67
N TYR A 152 6.52 7.25 -10.43
CA TYR A 152 6.17 6.69 -9.12
C TYR A 152 7.18 5.63 -8.66
N GLY A 153 7.48 4.64 -9.50
CA GLY A 153 8.47 3.61 -9.20
C GLY A 153 9.88 4.18 -9.00
N HIS A 154 10.26 5.20 -9.77
CA HIS A 154 11.51 5.92 -9.55
C HIS A 154 11.56 6.59 -8.17
N THR A 155 10.45 7.20 -7.71
CA THR A 155 10.42 7.81 -6.37
C THR A 155 10.59 6.77 -5.26
N LYS A 156 9.96 5.59 -5.37
CA LYS A 156 10.12 4.51 -4.38
C LYS A 156 11.54 3.99 -4.33
N LEU A 157 12.17 3.75 -5.49
CA LEU A 157 13.57 3.33 -5.54
C LEU A 157 14.53 4.42 -5.04
N CYS A 158 14.24 5.70 -5.32
CA CYS A 158 15.00 6.82 -4.81
C CYS A 158 14.97 6.87 -3.28
N VAL A 159 13.78 6.69 -2.67
CA VAL A 159 13.63 6.62 -1.23
C VAL A 159 14.38 5.41 -0.65
N GLU A 160 14.25 4.20 -1.23
CA GLU A 160 15.00 3.04 -0.74
C GLU A 160 16.52 3.28 -0.72
N ARG A 161 17.07 3.91 -1.77
CA ARG A 161 18.50 4.26 -1.81
C ARG A 161 18.87 5.26 -0.73
N MET A 162 18.06 6.31 -0.58
CA MET A 162 18.26 7.31 0.47
C MET A 162 18.22 6.69 1.88
N LEU A 163 17.33 5.73 2.12
CA LEU A 163 17.22 5.04 3.41
C LEU A 163 18.46 4.17 3.68
N ARG A 164 19.00 3.48 2.67
CA ARG A 164 20.26 2.74 2.80
C ARG A 164 21.44 3.67 3.09
N ASP A 165 21.54 4.80 2.38
CA ASP A 165 22.59 5.80 2.60
C ASP A 165 22.50 6.40 4.01
N LEU A 166 21.28 6.70 4.48
CA LEU A 166 21.01 7.18 5.84
C LEU A 166 21.47 6.17 6.90
N ALA A 167 21.04 4.92 6.77
CA ALA A 167 21.40 3.84 7.69
C ALA A 167 22.91 3.55 7.71
N ALA A 168 23.60 3.72 6.59
CA ALA A 168 25.06 3.59 6.52
C ALA A 168 25.80 4.81 7.10
N SER A 169 25.17 5.99 7.10
CA SER A 169 25.79 7.23 7.56
C SER A 169 25.83 7.40 9.07
N GLU A 170 24.90 6.79 9.81
CA GLU A 170 24.80 6.91 11.26
C GLU A 170 24.24 5.62 11.89
N GLU A 171 24.79 5.24 13.03
CA GLU A 171 24.36 4.04 13.75
C GLU A 171 22.93 4.19 14.32
N GLY A 172 22.28 3.05 14.57
CA GLY A 172 21.01 2.98 15.29
C GLY A 172 19.75 3.03 14.41
N TRP A 173 19.86 3.36 13.12
CA TRP A 173 18.75 3.18 12.18
C TRP A 173 18.42 1.70 12.00
N ARG A 174 17.11 1.42 12.11
CA ARG A 174 16.50 0.12 11.84
C ARG A 174 15.34 0.37 10.89
N ILE A 175 15.57 0.06 9.62
CA ILE A 175 14.68 0.41 8.52
C ILE A 175 14.28 -0.85 7.79
N LEU A 176 12.98 -1.03 7.60
CA LEU A 176 12.44 -2.15 6.84
C LEU A 176 11.55 -1.61 5.72
N SER A 177 11.95 -1.83 4.48
CA SER A 177 11.16 -1.44 3.31
C SER A 177 10.32 -2.62 2.82
N LEU A 178 9.00 -2.48 2.92
CA LEU A 178 8.06 -3.50 2.45
C LEU A 178 7.68 -3.23 1.00
N ARG A 179 8.15 -4.09 0.09
CA ARG A 179 7.78 -4.08 -1.33
C ARG A 179 6.52 -4.92 -1.51
N TYR A 180 5.36 -4.32 -1.23
CA TYR A 180 4.10 -4.99 -1.52
C TYR A 180 3.75 -4.88 -3.02
N PHE A 181 3.02 -5.89 -3.49
CA PHE A 181 2.66 -6.05 -4.91
C PHE A 181 1.36 -5.29 -5.22
N ASN A 182 0.22 -5.98 -5.32
CA ASN A 182 -1.05 -5.33 -5.63
C ASN A 182 -2.07 -5.52 -4.49
N PRO A 183 -2.00 -4.71 -3.41
CA PRO A 183 -2.97 -4.72 -2.32
C PRO A 183 -4.40 -4.55 -2.83
N ALA A 184 -5.31 -5.37 -2.30
CA ALA A 184 -6.70 -5.43 -2.72
C ALA A 184 -7.59 -5.99 -1.59
N GLY A 185 -8.91 -5.90 -1.75
CA GLY A 185 -9.86 -6.37 -0.74
C GLY A 185 -10.34 -5.24 0.17
N ALA A 186 -10.85 -5.61 1.33
CA ALA A 186 -11.30 -4.68 2.36
C ALA A 186 -11.26 -5.35 3.74
N HIS A 187 -11.61 -4.62 4.80
CA HIS A 187 -11.77 -5.25 6.11
C HIS A 187 -13.01 -6.15 6.09
N PRO A 188 -12.98 -7.36 6.66
CA PRO A 188 -14.07 -8.33 6.56
C PRO A 188 -15.40 -7.83 7.15
N SER A 189 -15.39 -6.79 7.99
CA SER A 189 -16.62 -6.11 8.43
C SER A 189 -17.41 -5.38 7.33
N GLY A 190 -16.78 -5.06 6.19
CA GLY A 190 -17.32 -4.12 5.20
C GLY A 190 -17.40 -2.66 5.67
N ARG A 191 -16.74 -2.28 6.77
CA ARG A 191 -16.77 -0.92 7.34
C ARG A 191 -15.65 -0.01 6.85
N ILE A 192 -14.51 -0.56 6.45
CA ILE A 192 -13.43 0.18 5.79
C ILE A 192 -12.99 -0.62 4.55
N GLY A 193 -12.57 0.09 3.51
CA GLY A 193 -12.10 -0.47 2.25
C GLY A 193 -11.44 0.61 1.39
N GLU A 194 -11.15 0.31 0.13
CA GLU A 194 -10.57 1.30 -0.79
C GLU A 194 -11.66 2.25 -1.31
N ASP A 195 -11.43 3.56 -1.14
CA ASP A 195 -12.30 4.63 -1.63
C ASP A 195 -11.46 5.69 -2.36
N PRO A 196 -11.06 5.43 -3.62
CA PRO A 196 -10.19 6.32 -4.35
C PRO A 196 -10.96 7.59 -4.76
N ARG A 197 -10.33 8.76 -4.67
CA ARG A 197 -10.91 9.99 -5.21
C ARG A 197 -10.83 9.99 -6.74
N GLY A 198 -11.94 10.33 -7.39
CA GLY A 198 -12.02 10.38 -8.85
C GLY A 198 -12.19 9.00 -9.49
N LEU A 199 -11.75 8.86 -10.74
CA LEU A 199 -11.84 7.59 -11.46
C LEU A 199 -10.78 6.60 -10.93
N PRO A 200 -11.15 5.36 -10.60
CA PRO A 200 -10.19 4.36 -10.15
C PRO A 200 -9.12 4.06 -11.21
N GLU A 201 -7.84 4.15 -10.83
CA GLU A 201 -6.73 3.70 -11.67
C GLU A 201 -6.40 2.19 -11.52
N ASN A 202 -6.82 1.60 -10.38
CA ASN A 202 -6.60 0.19 -10.04
C ASN A 202 -7.79 -0.67 -10.51
N LEU A 203 -7.49 -1.91 -10.91
CA LEU A 203 -8.48 -2.83 -11.50
C LEU A 203 -9.66 -3.12 -10.57
N LEU A 204 -9.38 -3.52 -9.33
CA LEU A 204 -10.43 -4.04 -8.44
C LEU A 204 -11.44 -2.96 -8.03
N PRO A 205 -11.05 -1.75 -7.59
CA PRO A 205 -12.03 -0.70 -7.30
C PRO A 205 -12.83 -0.29 -8.54
N GLY A 206 -12.20 -0.27 -9.73
CA GLY A 206 -12.92 -0.04 -10.99
C GLY A 206 -13.99 -1.09 -11.25
N ALA A 207 -13.65 -2.37 -11.10
CA ALA A 207 -14.60 -3.48 -11.27
C ALA A 207 -15.73 -3.43 -10.24
N MET A 208 -15.42 -3.09 -8.98
CA MET A 208 -16.41 -2.94 -7.91
C MET A 208 -17.35 -1.77 -8.15
N GLN A 209 -16.86 -0.63 -8.64
CA GLN A 209 -17.72 0.51 -9.02
C GLN A 209 -18.64 0.19 -10.20
N VAL A 210 -18.21 -0.65 -11.15
CA VAL A 210 -19.10 -1.17 -12.20
C VAL A 210 -20.15 -2.09 -11.60
N ALA A 211 -19.76 -3.01 -10.70
CA ALA A 211 -20.68 -3.94 -10.05
C ALA A 211 -21.79 -3.23 -9.25
N VAL A 212 -21.51 -2.10 -8.59
CA VAL A 212 -22.53 -1.28 -7.92
C VAL A 212 -23.22 -0.25 -8.83
N GLY A 213 -22.91 -0.24 -10.13
CA GLY A 213 -23.56 0.64 -11.12
C GLY A 213 -23.08 2.09 -11.14
N ARG A 214 -21.97 2.44 -10.47
CA ARG A 214 -21.37 3.79 -10.49
C ARG A 214 -20.61 4.08 -11.78
N LEU A 215 -20.00 3.04 -12.35
CA LEU A 215 -19.35 3.12 -13.66
C LEU A 215 -20.12 2.25 -14.67
N PRO A 216 -20.33 2.72 -15.91
CA PRO A 216 -21.09 1.95 -16.89
C PRO A 216 -20.33 0.72 -17.40
N GLN A 217 -18.99 0.77 -17.41
CA GLN A 217 -18.13 -0.29 -17.91
C GLN A 217 -16.69 -0.16 -17.38
N LEU A 218 -15.97 -1.28 -17.33
CA LEU A 218 -14.57 -1.35 -16.94
C LEU A 218 -13.66 -1.33 -18.18
N ARG A 219 -12.55 -0.61 -18.11
CA ARG A 219 -11.53 -0.61 -19.16
C ARG A 219 -10.48 -1.68 -18.87
N VAL A 220 -10.27 -2.60 -19.81
CA VAL A 220 -9.22 -3.63 -19.74
C VAL A 220 -8.10 -3.23 -20.70
N PHE A 221 -6.92 -2.93 -20.15
CA PHE A 221 -5.78 -2.45 -20.92
C PHE A 221 -4.88 -3.60 -21.40
N GLY A 222 -4.88 -3.84 -22.70
CA GLY A 222 -4.04 -4.84 -23.35
C GLY A 222 -4.54 -6.28 -23.20
N THR A 223 -4.77 -6.93 -24.33
CA THR A 223 -5.19 -8.34 -24.45
C THR A 223 -4.26 -9.13 -25.37
N ASP A 224 -3.06 -8.60 -25.62
CA ASP A 224 -2.05 -9.13 -26.53
C ASP A 224 -0.69 -9.35 -25.84
N TYR A 225 -0.65 -9.32 -24.50
CA TYR A 225 0.55 -9.69 -23.74
C TYR A 225 0.90 -11.16 -23.96
N PRO A 226 2.18 -11.56 -23.89
CA PRO A 226 2.61 -12.96 -24.01
C PRO A 226 2.32 -13.74 -22.72
N THR A 227 1.06 -13.71 -22.25
CA THR A 227 0.56 -14.36 -21.03
C THR A 227 -0.54 -15.34 -21.39
N ARG A 228 -1.00 -16.14 -20.41
CA ARG A 228 -1.93 -17.25 -20.65
C ARG A 228 -3.30 -16.86 -21.24
N ASP A 229 -3.75 -15.62 -21.06
CA ASP A 229 -5.02 -15.12 -21.61
C ASP A 229 -4.88 -13.78 -22.35
N GLY A 230 -3.64 -13.38 -22.64
CA GLY A 230 -3.33 -12.11 -23.29
C GLY A 230 -3.34 -10.89 -22.37
N THR A 231 -3.79 -10.99 -21.12
CA THR A 231 -3.84 -9.87 -20.18
C THR A 231 -2.68 -9.89 -19.19
N ALA A 232 -2.37 -8.74 -18.60
CA ALA A 232 -1.26 -8.60 -17.66
C ALA A 232 -1.45 -9.47 -16.39
N ILE A 233 -0.35 -10.00 -15.85
CA ILE A 233 -0.35 -10.84 -14.64
C ILE A 233 0.16 -10.04 -13.44
N ARG A 234 -0.55 -10.09 -12.30
CA ARG A 234 -0.17 -9.43 -11.04
C ARG A 234 -0.36 -10.34 -9.84
N ASP A 235 0.37 -10.09 -8.76
CA ASP A 235 0.15 -10.68 -7.44
C ASP A 235 -0.81 -9.83 -6.62
N TYR A 236 -2.04 -10.32 -6.43
CA TYR A 236 -3.06 -9.63 -5.63
C TYR A 236 -2.96 -10.11 -4.19
N LEU A 237 -2.68 -9.16 -3.29
CA LEU A 237 -2.48 -9.43 -1.87
C LEU A 237 -3.61 -8.81 -1.06
N HIS A 238 -4.21 -9.56 -0.14
CA HIS A 238 -5.30 -9.03 0.68
C HIS A 238 -4.79 -7.91 1.59
N VAL A 239 -5.50 -6.78 1.67
CA VAL A 239 -5.07 -5.60 2.42
C VAL A 239 -4.89 -5.86 3.93
N VAL A 240 -5.70 -6.76 4.50
CA VAL A 240 -5.49 -7.23 5.88
C VAL A 240 -4.19 -8.04 6.03
N ASP A 241 -3.81 -8.84 5.03
CA ASP A 241 -2.51 -9.54 5.05
C ASP A 241 -1.35 -8.53 4.94
N VAL A 242 -1.53 -7.46 4.15
CA VAL A 242 -0.57 -6.34 4.13
C VAL A 242 -0.46 -5.69 5.50
N ALA A 243 -1.59 -5.43 6.17
CA ALA A 243 -1.63 -4.80 7.49
C ALA A 243 -0.94 -5.66 8.56
N THR A 244 -1.21 -6.97 8.59
CA THR A 244 -0.51 -7.89 9.52
C THR A 244 0.97 -8.01 9.16
N GLY A 245 1.35 -7.90 7.88
CA GLY A 245 2.75 -7.81 7.46
C GLY A 245 3.48 -6.60 8.05
N HIS A 246 2.80 -5.46 8.24
CA HIS A 246 3.37 -4.30 8.91
C HIS A 246 3.52 -4.51 10.42
N LEU A 247 2.60 -5.22 11.07
CA LEU A 247 2.78 -5.64 12.47
C LEU A 247 4.03 -6.51 12.63
N ARG A 248 4.17 -7.54 11.79
CA ARG A 248 5.35 -8.41 11.81
C ARG A 248 6.64 -7.67 11.51
N ALA A 249 6.61 -6.71 10.58
CA ALA A 249 7.73 -5.84 10.30
C ALA A 249 8.14 -5.00 11.52
N LEU A 250 7.18 -4.41 12.25
CA LEU A 250 7.44 -3.67 13.48
C LEU A 250 8.06 -4.55 14.57
N ASP A 251 7.51 -5.75 14.77
CA ASP A 251 8.03 -6.72 15.75
C ASP A 251 9.46 -7.16 15.40
N HIS A 252 9.79 -7.23 14.11
CA HIS A 252 11.10 -7.62 13.61
C HIS A 252 12.12 -6.47 13.53
N LEU A 253 11.69 -5.20 13.50
CA LEU A 253 12.60 -4.05 13.42
C LEU A 253 13.76 -4.09 14.43
N PRO A 254 13.58 -4.54 15.69
CA PRO A 254 14.70 -4.66 16.62
C PRO A 254 15.82 -5.61 16.17
N ALA A 255 15.55 -6.59 15.30
CA ALA A 255 16.54 -7.50 14.75
C ALA A 255 17.28 -6.94 13.52
N ILE A 256 16.79 -5.84 12.94
CA ILE A 256 17.40 -5.21 11.77
C ILE A 256 18.55 -4.29 12.19
N GLU A 257 19.71 -4.49 11.58
CA GLU A 257 20.82 -3.53 11.60
C GLU A 257 20.86 -2.79 10.25
N GLY A 258 20.62 -1.48 10.28
CA GLY A 258 20.62 -0.65 9.09
C GLY A 258 19.30 -0.73 8.31
N CYS A 259 19.33 -1.26 7.09
CA CYS A 259 18.19 -1.28 6.17
C CYS A 259 18.02 -2.66 5.53
N ALA A 260 16.79 -3.18 5.51
CA ALA A 260 16.42 -4.43 4.86
C ALA A 260 15.16 -4.24 4.01
N GLU A 261 15.01 -5.05 2.98
CA GLU A 261 13.84 -5.04 2.10
C GLU A 261 13.18 -6.41 2.06
N TYR A 262 11.86 -6.44 2.01
CA TYR A 262 11.05 -7.66 2.00
C TYR A 262 9.93 -7.54 0.98
N ASN A 263 9.71 -8.58 0.19
CA ASN A 263 8.53 -8.70 -0.64
C ASN A 263 7.33 -9.16 0.19
N LEU A 264 6.23 -8.43 0.10
CA LEU A 264 4.93 -8.88 0.58
C LEU A 264 4.05 -9.22 -0.62
N GLY A 265 3.81 -10.51 -0.82
CA GLY A 265 2.96 -11.03 -1.88
C GLY A 265 2.49 -12.45 -1.57
N THR A 266 1.60 -12.97 -2.41
CA THR A 266 1.07 -14.33 -2.26
C THR A 266 1.95 -15.40 -2.91
N GLY A 267 2.86 -14.98 -3.80
CA GLY A 267 3.62 -15.90 -4.63
C GLY A 267 2.87 -16.40 -5.86
N ARG A 268 1.68 -15.86 -6.13
CA ARG A 268 0.79 -16.31 -7.21
C ARG A 268 0.42 -15.14 -8.13
N GLY A 269 0.74 -15.29 -9.40
CA GLY A 269 0.32 -14.36 -10.45
C GLY A 269 -1.06 -14.69 -11.00
N VAL A 270 -1.99 -13.74 -10.95
CA VAL A 270 -3.33 -13.83 -11.54
C VAL A 270 -3.51 -12.83 -12.68
N THR A 271 -4.25 -13.22 -13.71
CA THR A 271 -4.53 -12.37 -14.87
C THR A 271 -5.67 -11.39 -14.62
N VAL A 272 -5.83 -10.39 -15.48
CA VAL A 272 -6.96 -9.46 -15.41
C VAL A 272 -8.28 -10.22 -15.51
N PHE A 273 -8.42 -11.16 -16.48
CA PHE A 273 -9.68 -11.88 -16.66
C PHE A 273 -10.00 -12.84 -15.52
N GLU A 274 -9.00 -13.46 -14.88
CA GLU A 274 -9.23 -14.26 -13.67
C GLU A 274 -9.76 -13.40 -12.52
N VAL A 275 -9.24 -12.17 -12.35
CA VAL A 275 -9.76 -11.23 -11.36
C VAL A 275 -11.21 -10.86 -11.68
N LEU A 276 -11.53 -10.55 -12.94
CA LEU A 276 -12.93 -10.22 -13.31
C LEU A 276 -13.88 -11.38 -13.04
N GLU A 277 -13.44 -12.61 -13.28
CA GLU A 277 -14.25 -13.79 -12.99
C GLU A 277 -14.46 -13.99 -11.49
N ALA A 278 -13.43 -13.74 -10.66
CA ALA A 278 -13.59 -13.73 -9.20
C ALA A 278 -14.53 -12.61 -8.72
N VAL A 279 -14.48 -11.43 -9.34
CA VAL A 279 -15.44 -10.34 -9.05
C VAL A 279 -16.88 -10.76 -9.36
N ARG A 280 -17.13 -11.34 -10.55
CA ARG A 280 -18.47 -11.82 -10.93
C ARG A 280 -19.00 -12.86 -9.94
N ARG A 281 -18.17 -13.82 -9.53
CA ARG A 281 -18.55 -14.82 -8.52
C ARG A 281 -18.87 -14.19 -7.17
N ALA A 282 -18.11 -13.19 -6.74
CA ALA A 282 -18.29 -12.55 -5.43
C ALA A 282 -19.51 -11.63 -5.37
N SER A 283 -19.82 -10.93 -6.47
CA SER A 283 -20.89 -9.93 -6.51
C SER A 283 -22.21 -10.43 -7.08
N ASP A 284 -22.18 -11.54 -7.83
CA ASP A 284 -23.31 -12.00 -8.67
C ASP A 284 -23.80 -10.90 -9.65
N GLN A 285 -22.88 -10.02 -10.07
CA GLN A 285 -23.15 -8.93 -11.01
C GLN A 285 -22.42 -9.14 -12.34
N GLU A 286 -23.02 -8.64 -13.42
CA GLU A 286 -22.29 -8.47 -14.67
C GLU A 286 -21.25 -7.35 -14.54
N ILE A 287 -20.11 -7.55 -15.19
CA ILE A 287 -19.05 -6.54 -15.28
C ILE A 287 -18.83 -6.24 -16.76
N PRO A 288 -19.60 -5.30 -17.36
CA PRO A 288 -19.37 -4.85 -18.73
C PRO A 288 -17.95 -4.33 -18.89
N THR A 289 -17.26 -4.74 -19.95
CA THR A 289 -15.87 -4.37 -20.21
C THR A 289 -15.68 -3.80 -21.61
N VAL A 290 -14.81 -2.80 -21.73
CA VAL A 290 -14.24 -2.34 -23.00
C VAL A 290 -12.75 -2.70 -23.04
N LEU A 291 -12.32 -3.28 -24.16
CA LEU A 291 -10.92 -3.62 -24.39
C LEU A 291 -10.20 -2.40 -24.97
N GLU A 292 -9.06 -2.07 -24.40
CA GLU A 292 -8.23 -0.92 -24.74
C GLU A 292 -6.83 -1.39 -25.14
N GLY A 293 -6.07 -0.51 -25.79
CA GLY A 293 -4.63 -0.73 -25.98
C GLY A 293 -3.88 -0.86 -24.65
N ARG A 294 -2.65 -1.37 -24.70
CA ARG A 294 -1.78 -1.43 -23.53
C ARG A 294 -1.59 -0.03 -22.92
N ARG A 295 -1.67 0.05 -21.61
CA ARG A 295 -1.39 1.29 -20.88
C ARG A 295 0.13 1.45 -20.72
N GLN A 296 0.62 2.66 -20.99
CA GLN A 296 2.04 2.96 -20.88
C GLN A 296 2.54 2.71 -19.45
N GLY A 297 3.64 1.98 -19.32
CA GLY A 297 4.28 1.67 -18.04
C GLY A 297 3.81 0.37 -17.37
N ASP A 298 2.74 -0.28 -17.88
CA ASP A 298 2.32 -1.59 -17.36
C ASP A 298 3.29 -2.70 -17.76
N ALA A 299 3.79 -3.43 -16.76
CA ALA A 299 4.60 -4.62 -16.95
C ALA A 299 3.75 -5.81 -17.46
N THR A 300 4.39 -6.74 -18.18
CA THR A 300 3.73 -7.97 -18.64
C THR A 300 3.28 -8.84 -17.46
N GLU A 301 4.24 -9.21 -16.59
CA GLU A 301 3.99 -10.07 -15.45
C GLU A 301 4.86 -9.67 -14.25
N VAL A 302 4.26 -9.58 -13.06
CA VAL A 302 4.95 -9.20 -11.81
C VAL A 302 4.28 -9.91 -10.64
N TRP A 303 4.95 -10.89 -10.03
CA TRP A 303 4.53 -11.51 -8.76
C TRP A 303 5.71 -11.88 -7.85
N ALA A 304 5.43 -11.99 -6.55
CA ALA A 304 6.47 -12.09 -5.52
C ALA A 304 7.07 -13.50 -5.42
N ASP A 305 8.30 -13.60 -4.95
CA ASP A 305 8.73 -14.71 -4.09
C ASP A 305 8.59 -14.26 -2.63
N PRO A 306 7.68 -14.84 -1.82
CA PRO A 306 7.47 -14.43 -0.43
C PRO A 306 8.37 -15.17 0.57
N ALA A 307 9.33 -15.99 0.13
CA ALA A 307 10.09 -16.87 1.01
C ALA A 307 10.86 -16.13 2.12
N LEU A 308 11.37 -14.92 1.81
CA LEU A 308 12.13 -14.13 2.78
C LEU A 308 11.25 -13.63 3.93
N ALA A 309 10.05 -13.12 3.62
CA ALA A 309 9.08 -12.69 4.61
C ALA A 309 8.60 -13.85 5.49
N GLY A 310 8.34 -15.02 4.89
CA GLY A 310 7.98 -16.22 5.64
C GLY A 310 9.06 -16.69 6.60
N ARG A 311 10.34 -16.58 6.21
CA ARG A 311 11.46 -17.02 7.03
C ARG A 311 11.79 -16.07 8.18
N ASP A 312 11.89 -14.77 7.89
CA ASP A 312 12.44 -13.80 8.86
C ASP A 312 11.35 -13.08 9.65
N LEU A 313 10.16 -12.87 9.05
CA LEU A 313 9.05 -12.13 9.66
C LEU A 313 7.95 -13.04 10.22
N ASP A 314 8.06 -14.36 10.02
CA ASP A 314 6.99 -15.33 10.34
C ASP A 314 5.64 -14.88 9.74
N TRP A 315 5.69 -14.44 8.47
CA TRP A 315 4.54 -13.89 7.76
C TRP A 315 4.31 -14.58 6.42
N THR A 316 3.08 -14.97 6.16
CA THR A 316 2.61 -15.46 4.85
C THR A 316 1.22 -14.93 4.57
N ALA A 317 0.89 -14.66 3.31
CA ALA A 317 -0.47 -14.31 2.92
C ALA A 317 -1.44 -15.47 3.21
N GLU A 318 -2.55 -15.18 3.87
CA GLU A 318 -3.54 -16.19 4.28
C GLU A 318 -4.78 -16.18 3.38
N ARG A 319 -5.07 -15.03 2.75
CA ARG A 319 -6.30 -14.81 1.98
C ARG A 319 -6.05 -14.88 0.48
N GLY A 320 -6.88 -15.62 -0.22
CA GLY A 320 -6.80 -15.79 -1.67
C GLY A 320 -7.56 -14.74 -2.46
N LEU A 321 -7.54 -14.87 -3.80
CA LEU A 321 -8.27 -13.97 -4.71
C LEU A 321 -9.79 -13.94 -4.43
N ASP A 322 -10.39 -15.08 -4.07
CA ASP A 322 -11.82 -15.13 -3.75
C ASP A 322 -12.14 -14.33 -2.49
N ASP A 323 -11.34 -14.46 -1.42
CA ASP A 323 -11.51 -13.68 -0.19
C ASP A 323 -11.38 -12.17 -0.47
N ILE A 324 -10.37 -11.79 -1.26
CA ILE A 324 -10.15 -10.42 -1.74
C ILE A 324 -11.42 -9.87 -2.41
N CYS A 325 -11.99 -10.60 -3.35
CA CYS A 325 -13.18 -10.16 -4.09
C CYS A 325 -14.43 -10.13 -3.21
N VAL A 326 -14.61 -11.10 -2.31
CA VAL A 326 -15.74 -11.14 -1.36
C VAL A 326 -15.71 -9.95 -0.40
N ASP A 327 -14.55 -9.66 0.19
CA ASP A 327 -14.43 -8.56 1.16
C ASP A 327 -14.52 -7.20 0.47
N ALA A 328 -13.92 -7.03 -0.71
CA ALA A 328 -14.08 -5.82 -1.51
C ALA A 328 -15.54 -5.59 -1.94
N TRP A 329 -16.27 -6.65 -2.33
CA TRP A 329 -17.70 -6.54 -2.65
C TRP A 329 -18.52 -6.20 -1.41
N ARG A 330 -18.24 -6.82 -0.26
CA ARG A 330 -18.92 -6.51 1.01
C ARG A 330 -18.74 -5.03 1.39
N TRP A 331 -17.54 -4.49 1.21
CA TRP A 331 -17.28 -3.06 1.37
C TRP A 331 -18.09 -2.22 0.38
N GLN A 332 -17.93 -2.46 -0.92
CA GLN A 332 -18.50 -1.59 -1.95
C GLN A 332 -20.04 -1.63 -1.96
N SER A 333 -20.64 -2.80 -1.76
CA SER A 333 -22.11 -2.94 -1.72
C SER A 333 -22.74 -2.27 -0.49
N ALA A 334 -22.06 -2.31 0.66
CA ALA A 334 -22.51 -1.60 1.86
C ALA A 334 -22.22 -0.09 1.82
N ASN A 335 -21.26 0.33 0.99
CA ASN A 335 -20.78 1.70 0.88
C ASN A 335 -20.66 2.08 -0.61
N PRO A 336 -21.78 2.17 -1.34
CA PRO A 336 -21.76 2.38 -2.80
C PRO A 336 -20.98 3.64 -3.16
N GLU A 337 -21.19 4.73 -2.42
CA GLU A 337 -20.49 6.01 -2.61
C GLU A 337 -19.22 6.15 -1.74
N GLY A 338 -18.64 5.03 -1.30
CA GLY A 338 -17.45 5.05 -0.44
C GLY A 338 -17.77 5.54 0.96
N PHE A 339 -16.86 6.32 1.56
CA PHE A 339 -17.05 6.82 2.93
C PHE A 339 -18.17 7.86 3.06
N GLY A 340 -18.66 8.43 1.95
CA GLY A 340 -19.60 9.55 1.95
C GLY A 340 -18.91 10.85 2.39
N SER A 341 -19.27 11.95 1.72
CA SER A 341 -18.80 13.31 2.06
C SER A 341 -19.35 13.79 3.40
#